data_AF-A0A956QNR0-F1
#
_entry.id   AF-A0A956QNR0-F1
#
_cell.length_a   1.000
_cell.length_b   1.000
_cell.length_c   1.000
_cell.angle_alpha   90.00
_cell.angle_beta   90.00
_cell.angle_gamma   90.00
#
_symmetry.space_group_name_H-M   'P 1'
#
loop_
_entity.id
_entity.type
_entity.pdbx_description
1 polymer ?
#
loop_
_entity_poly.entity_id
_entity_poly.type
_entity_poly.pdbx_seq_one_letter_code
_entity_poly.pdbx_strand_id
1 'polypeptide(L)'
;RSSDLLSHQAGPSVLVLSRQSLPCLGVEPELERGGYVVRVFSFMIRATLMSRRLEVPMFLQARTALEEAGIPTRVVSLPCWELFFAQPKEYQDQVLGPPIRVAVEAASRLGWHELVGGQGTVLSLERFGGSGQGDELMRDYGFTPEAVVAAVRRLAEALDQLH
;
A
#
# COMPACT_ATOMS: atom_id res chain seq x y z
N ARG A 1 0.41 -18.33 -13.25
CA ARG A 1 -1.00 -18.79 -13.29
C ARG A 1 -1.85 -17.55 -13.51
N SER A 2 -2.44 -17.40 -14.69
CA SER A 2 -3.23 -16.22 -15.12
C SER A 2 -4.71 -16.59 -15.30
N SER A 3 -5.16 -17.63 -14.59
CA SER A 3 -6.42 -18.32 -14.85
C SER A 3 -7.65 -17.53 -14.42
N ASP A 4 -7.54 -16.68 -13.41
CA ASP A 4 -8.72 -16.23 -12.67
C ASP A 4 -9.46 -15.09 -13.37
N LEU A 5 -8.75 -14.24 -14.11
CA LEU A 5 -9.39 -13.22 -14.94
C LEU A 5 -10.15 -13.84 -16.11
N LEU A 6 -9.53 -14.82 -16.78
CA LEU A 6 -10.12 -15.46 -17.97
C LEU A 6 -11.24 -16.46 -17.59
N SER A 7 -11.25 -16.95 -16.35
CA SER A 7 -12.28 -17.83 -15.82
C SER A 7 -13.43 -17.07 -15.13
N HIS A 8 -13.28 -15.77 -14.87
CA HIS A 8 -14.32 -14.96 -14.24
C HIS A 8 -15.48 -14.70 -15.20
N GLN A 9 -16.60 -15.40 -14.98
CA GLN A 9 -17.81 -15.29 -15.80
C GLN A 9 -18.94 -14.48 -15.13
N ALA A 10 -18.78 -14.14 -13.85
CA ALA A 10 -19.84 -13.52 -13.04
C ALA A 10 -19.94 -11.99 -13.19
N GLY A 11 -19.06 -11.38 -13.98
CA GLY A 11 -19.05 -9.93 -14.18
C GLY A 11 -17.81 -9.44 -14.95
N PRO A 12 -17.74 -8.14 -15.26
CA PRO A 12 -16.61 -7.55 -15.96
C PRO A 12 -15.34 -7.56 -15.08
N SER A 13 -14.18 -7.57 -15.73
CA SER A 13 -12.89 -7.36 -15.08
C SER A 13 -12.15 -6.24 -15.77
N VAL A 14 -11.53 -5.34 -14.99
CA VAL A 14 -10.76 -4.19 -15.49
C VAL A 14 -9.32 -4.32 -15.04
N LEU A 15 -8.39 -4.19 -15.99
CA LEU A 15 -6.96 -4.16 -15.71
C LEU A 15 -6.42 -2.74 -15.90
N VAL A 16 -5.95 -2.12 -14.82
CA VAL A 16 -5.29 -0.81 -14.86
C VAL A 16 -3.77 -1.03 -14.87
N LEU A 17 -3.14 -0.70 -16.00
CA LEU A 17 -1.72 -0.99 -16.25
C LEU A 17 -0.90 0.30 -16.34
N SER A 18 0.33 0.26 -15.83
CA SER A 18 1.26 1.39 -15.91
C SER A 18 1.84 1.55 -17.31
N ARG A 19 2.17 2.80 -17.67
CA ARG A 19 2.96 3.10 -18.87
C ARG A 19 4.46 2.86 -18.64
N GLN A 20 4.93 3.21 -17.45
CA GLN A 20 6.31 3.11 -17.03
C GLN A 20 6.69 1.67 -16.65
N SER A 21 7.97 1.37 -16.81
CA SER A 21 8.57 0.12 -16.36
C SER A 21 8.54 0.02 -14.83
N LEU A 22 8.33 -1.20 -14.33
CA LEU A 22 8.34 -1.49 -12.90
C LEU A 22 9.36 -2.58 -12.60
N PRO A 23 10.08 -2.49 -11.48
CA PRO A 23 10.94 -3.58 -11.05
C PRO A 23 10.11 -4.80 -10.66
N CYS A 24 10.65 -6.00 -10.92
CA CYS A 24 10.09 -7.23 -10.38
C CYS A 24 10.35 -7.27 -8.86
N LEU A 25 9.30 -7.52 -8.07
CA LEU A 25 9.37 -7.50 -6.61
C LEU A 25 10.08 -8.73 -6.02
N GLY A 26 10.39 -9.74 -6.84
CA GLY A 26 11.10 -10.96 -6.42
C GLY A 26 10.31 -11.81 -5.42
N VAL A 27 8.99 -11.63 -5.36
CA VAL A 27 8.06 -12.44 -4.58
C VAL A 27 6.96 -12.97 -5.49
N GLU A 28 6.52 -14.20 -5.26
CA GLU A 28 5.36 -14.71 -5.98
C GLU A 28 4.10 -13.98 -5.49
N PRO A 29 3.33 -13.37 -6.40
CA PRO A 29 2.14 -12.62 -6.01
C PRO A 29 0.96 -13.57 -5.75
N GLU A 30 0.25 -13.38 -4.64
CA GLU A 30 -1.00 -14.08 -4.33
C GLU A 30 -2.20 -13.28 -4.89
N LEU A 31 -2.27 -13.16 -6.22
CA LEU A 31 -3.26 -12.32 -6.90
C LEU A 31 -4.69 -12.79 -6.67
N GLU A 32 -4.90 -14.11 -6.55
CA GLU A 32 -6.21 -14.70 -6.28
C GLU A 32 -6.82 -14.26 -4.94
N ARG A 33 -5.98 -13.78 -4.01
CA ARG A 33 -6.42 -13.28 -2.70
C ARG A 33 -6.72 -11.78 -2.70
N GLY A 34 -6.52 -11.09 -3.82
CA GLY A 34 -6.79 -9.65 -3.97
C GLY A 34 -5.81 -8.71 -3.25
N GLY A 35 -5.19 -9.15 -2.16
CA GLY A 35 -4.13 -8.44 -1.47
C GLY A 35 -3.30 -9.35 -0.57
N TYR A 36 -2.00 -9.07 -0.48
CA TYR A 36 -1.02 -9.96 0.15
C TYR A 36 0.20 -9.19 0.66
N VAL A 37 0.96 -9.82 1.54
CA VAL A 37 2.16 -9.23 2.12
C VAL A 37 3.35 -9.45 1.20
N VAL A 38 3.95 -8.36 0.71
CA VAL A 38 5.13 -8.39 -0.18
C VAL A 38 6.41 -8.63 0.62
N ARG A 39 6.52 -8.00 1.79
CA ARG A 39 7.68 -8.09 2.68
C ARG A 39 7.23 -7.95 4.13
N VAL A 40 7.70 -8.85 4.99
CA VAL A 40 7.64 -8.76 6.46
C VAL A 40 9.06 -8.63 6.98
N PHE A 41 9.26 -7.87 8.06
CA PHE A 41 10.50 -7.91 8.84
C PHE A 41 10.16 -7.86 10.33
N SER A 42 10.81 -8.69 11.15
CA SER A 42 10.55 -8.79 12.59
C SER A 42 9.20 -9.39 12.98
N PHE A 43 9.13 -9.87 14.22
CA PHE A 43 7.94 -10.47 14.83
C PHE A 43 7.00 -9.42 15.46
N MET A 44 7.44 -8.15 15.55
CA MET A 44 6.72 -7.06 16.20
C MET A 44 6.42 -5.90 15.23
N ILE A 45 5.67 -6.17 14.16
CA ILE A 45 5.30 -5.15 13.19
C ILE A 45 4.48 -4.04 13.85
N ARG A 46 4.95 -2.80 13.77
CA ARG A 46 4.24 -1.61 14.26
C ARG A 46 3.44 -0.90 13.16
N ALA A 47 3.89 -0.95 11.90
CA ALA A 47 3.25 -0.24 10.79
C ALA A 47 3.05 -1.09 9.53
N THR A 48 2.01 -0.77 8.76
CA THR A 48 1.67 -1.38 7.47
C THR A 48 1.61 -0.31 6.38
N LEU A 49 2.44 -0.48 5.34
CA LEU A 49 2.41 0.32 4.11
C LEU A 49 1.61 -0.42 3.03
N MET A 50 0.63 0.24 2.42
CA MET A 50 -0.30 -0.36 1.47
C MET A 50 -0.32 0.40 0.14
N SER A 51 -0.28 -0.32 -0.98
CA SER A 51 -0.42 0.26 -2.32
C SER A 51 -1.06 -0.78 -3.24
N ARG A 52 -1.65 -0.32 -4.35
CA ARG A 52 -2.18 -1.20 -5.40
C ARG A 52 -1.09 -1.76 -6.32
N ARG A 53 0.06 -1.07 -6.54
CA ARG A 53 1.20 -1.67 -7.26
C ARG A 53 2.48 -0.83 -7.39
N LEU A 54 2.36 0.42 -7.81
CA LEU A 54 3.47 1.12 -8.48
C LEU A 54 4.46 1.75 -7.50
N GLU A 55 3.98 1.98 -6.29
CA GLU A 55 4.66 2.69 -5.23
C GLU A 55 5.45 1.73 -4.31
N VAL A 56 5.40 0.43 -4.58
CA VAL A 56 6.12 -0.57 -3.78
C VAL A 56 7.64 -0.30 -3.73
N PRO A 57 8.35 0.11 -4.80
CA PRO A 57 9.76 0.46 -4.70
C PRO A 57 10.03 1.61 -3.72
N MET A 58 9.16 2.62 -3.71
CA MET A 58 9.21 3.72 -2.75
C MET A 58 8.99 3.22 -1.32
N PHE A 59 8.07 2.26 -1.13
CA PHE A 59 7.88 1.62 0.18
C PHE A 59 9.07 0.82 0.65
N LEU A 60 9.80 0.17 -0.24
CA LEU A 60 11.01 -0.56 0.15
C LEU A 60 12.06 0.40 0.71
N GLN A 61 12.18 1.61 0.15
CA GLN A 61 13.08 2.65 0.65
C GLN A 61 12.58 3.23 1.99
N ALA A 62 11.31 3.63 2.06
CA ALA A 62 10.70 4.16 3.28
C ALA A 62 10.79 3.16 4.44
N ARG A 63 10.56 1.88 4.16
CA ARG A 63 10.68 0.79 5.13
C ARG A 63 12.07 0.74 5.74
N THR A 64 13.13 0.78 4.94
CA THR A 64 14.51 0.74 5.47
C THR A 64 14.75 1.84 6.49
N ALA A 65 14.33 3.08 6.19
CA ALA A 65 14.46 4.20 7.12
C ALA A 65 13.59 4.06 8.39
N LEU A 66 12.42 3.42 8.29
CA LEU A 66 11.54 3.15 9.44
C LEU A 66 12.11 2.07 10.36
N GLU A 67 12.69 1.02 9.79
CA GLU A 67 13.36 -0.05 10.55
C GLU A 67 14.55 0.51 11.34
N GLU A 68 15.39 1.33 10.71
CA GLU A 68 16.51 2.02 11.36
C GLU A 68 16.04 2.94 12.50
N ALA A 69 14.82 3.46 12.41
CA ALA A 69 14.18 4.27 13.44
C ALA A 69 13.42 3.45 14.49
N GLY A 70 13.52 2.11 14.48
CA GLY A 70 12.85 1.26 15.45
C GLY A 70 11.33 1.12 15.24
N ILE A 71 10.85 1.31 14.01
CA ILE A 71 9.45 1.13 13.62
C ILE A 71 9.37 -0.02 12.60
N PRO A 72 9.26 -1.28 13.08
CA PRO A 72 9.18 -2.43 12.18
C PRO A 72 7.95 -2.33 11.27
N THR A 73 8.18 -2.43 9.98
CA THR A 73 7.20 -2.04 8.95
C THR A 73 7.04 -3.14 7.92
N ARG A 74 5.78 -3.56 7.69
CA ARG A 74 5.42 -4.47 6.60
C ARG A 74 4.97 -3.71 5.37
N VAL A 75 5.11 -4.35 4.21
CA VAL A 75 4.60 -3.83 2.93
C VAL A 75 3.56 -4.78 2.36
N VAL A 76 2.39 -4.24 2.03
CA VAL A 76 1.21 -4.95 1.53
C VAL A 76 0.86 -4.42 0.14
N SER A 77 0.57 -5.35 -0.77
CA SER A 77 0.05 -5.09 -2.11
C SER A 77 -1.44 -5.42 -2.13
N LEU A 78 -2.28 -4.52 -2.63
CA LEU A 78 -3.75 -4.66 -2.71
C LEU A 78 -4.26 -4.43 -4.15
N PRO A 79 -3.92 -5.29 -5.12
CA PRO A 79 -4.29 -5.11 -6.53
C PRO A 79 -5.79 -5.23 -6.82
N CYS A 80 -6.57 -5.94 -6.01
CA CYS A 80 -8.02 -6.09 -6.19
C CYS A 80 -8.73 -6.15 -4.84
N TRP A 81 -9.49 -5.11 -4.51
CA TRP A 81 -10.17 -5.01 -3.22
C TRP A 81 -11.35 -5.96 -3.12
N GLU A 82 -12.07 -6.20 -4.22
CA GLU A 82 -13.21 -7.10 -4.25
C GLU A 82 -12.79 -8.52 -3.87
N LEU A 83 -11.69 -9.00 -4.45
CA LEU A 83 -11.12 -10.31 -4.09
C LEU A 83 -10.59 -10.32 -2.65
N PHE A 84 -10.03 -9.21 -2.17
CA PHE A 84 -9.49 -9.11 -0.81
C PHE A 84 -10.60 -9.12 0.25
N PHE A 85 -11.66 -8.34 0.03
CA PHE A 85 -12.81 -8.29 0.93
C PHE A 85 -13.67 -9.56 0.90
N ALA A 86 -13.58 -10.35 -0.17
CA ALA A 86 -14.17 -11.69 -0.24
C ALA A 86 -13.39 -12.73 0.60
N GLN A 87 -12.17 -12.45 1.06
CA GLN A 87 -11.41 -13.37 1.90
C GLN A 87 -11.98 -13.44 3.32
N PRO A 88 -11.73 -14.53 4.07
CA PRO A 88 -12.07 -14.59 5.50
C PRO A 88 -11.51 -13.41 6.29
N LYS A 89 -12.25 -12.96 7.30
CA LYS A 89 -11.87 -11.78 8.11
C LYS A 89 -10.51 -11.97 8.77
N GLU A 90 -10.19 -13.18 9.19
CA GLU A 90 -8.91 -13.57 9.77
C GLU A 90 -7.75 -13.31 8.80
N TYR A 91 -7.93 -13.58 7.51
CA TYR A 91 -6.93 -13.29 6.49
C TYR A 91 -6.78 -11.79 6.27
N GLN A 92 -7.90 -11.06 6.17
CA GLN A 92 -7.86 -9.61 6.03
C GLN A 92 -7.11 -8.95 7.19
N ASP A 93 -7.39 -9.38 8.42
CA ASP A 93 -6.72 -8.89 9.63
C ASP A 93 -5.24 -9.27 9.67
N GLN A 94 -4.90 -10.48 9.24
CA GLN A 94 -3.52 -10.92 9.12
C GLN A 94 -2.74 -10.03 8.15
N VAL A 95 -3.32 -9.70 6.99
CA VAL A 95 -2.68 -8.86 5.96
C VAL A 95 -2.55 -7.41 6.44
N LEU A 96 -3.66 -6.79 6.89
CA LEU A 96 -3.70 -5.39 7.31
C LEU A 96 -2.87 -5.12 8.57
N GLY A 97 -2.91 -6.03 9.54
CA GLY A 97 -2.04 -5.97 10.69
C GLY A 97 -2.29 -4.81 11.66
N PRO A 98 -1.23 -4.18 12.21
CA PRO A 98 -1.29 -3.23 13.32
C PRO A 98 -2.11 -1.97 12.97
N PRO A 99 -2.38 -1.12 13.99
CA PRO A 99 -3.19 0.09 13.79
C PRO A 99 -2.52 1.17 12.95
N ILE A 100 -1.18 1.25 12.92
CA ILE A 100 -0.48 2.24 12.09
C ILE A 100 -0.52 1.78 10.64
N ARG A 101 -1.41 2.39 9.85
CA ARG A 101 -1.62 2.03 8.45
C ARG A 101 -1.50 3.26 7.56
N VAL A 102 -0.62 3.14 6.56
CA VAL A 102 -0.41 4.18 5.55
C VAL A 102 -0.67 3.58 4.18
N ALA A 103 -1.63 4.14 3.46
CA ALA A 103 -1.85 3.82 2.06
C ALA A 103 -1.19 4.87 1.17
N VAL A 104 -0.66 4.45 0.02
CA VAL A 104 -0.22 5.37 -1.02
C VAL A 104 -0.75 4.94 -2.37
N GLU A 105 -1.34 5.90 -3.08
CA GLU A 105 -1.79 5.71 -4.45
C GLU A 105 -1.74 7.03 -5.21
N ALA A 106 -1.17 7.03 -6.42
CA ALA A 106 -1.21 8.17 -7.33
C ALA A 106 -2.61 8.40 -7.97
N ALA A 107 -3.65 8.35 -7.14
CA ALA A 107 -5.05 8.51 -7.49
C ALA A 107 -5.83 9.07 -6.28
N SER A 108 -7.14 9.18 -6.40
CA SER A 108 -8.02 9.59 -5.30
C SER A 108 -7.90 8.66 -4.09
N ARG A 109 -7.95 9.23 -2.88
CA ARG A 109 -8.05 8.44 -1.62
C ARG A 109 -9.35 7.66 -1.46
N LEU A 110 -10.32 7.81 -2.36
CA LEU A 110 -11.64 7.20 -2.22
C LEU A 110 -11.55 5.69 -1.96
N GLY A 111 -12.25 5.26 -0.91
CA GLY A 111 -12.35 3.87 -0.50
C GLY A 111 -11.19 3.35 0.37
N TRP A 112 -10.05 4.03 0.44
CA TRP A 112 -8.92 3.58 1.29
C TRP A 112 -9.23 3.62 2.79
N HIS A 113 -10.21 4.44 3.19
CA HIS A 113 -10.59 4.66 4.58
C HIS A 113 -10.91 3.36 5.35
N GLU A 114 -11.53 2.37 4.70
CA GLU A 114 -11.87 1.08 5.32
C GLU A 114 -10.61 0.24 5.63
N LEU A 115 -9.57 0.38 4.81
CA LEU A 115 -8.32 -0.37 4.94
C LEU A 115 -7.37 0.30 5.95
N VAL A 116 -7.21 1.62 5.85
CA VAL A 116 -6.34 2.38 6.76
C VAL A 116 -6.95 2.55 8.16
N GLY A 117 -8.27 2.50 8.28
CA GLY A 117 -8.99 2.67 9.54
C GLY A 117 -8.96 4.11 10.07
N GLY A 118 -9.60 4.34 11.21
CA GLY A 118 -9.81 5.69 11.77
C GLY A 118 -8.54 6.43 12.21
N GLN A 119 -7.43 5.71 12.41
CA GLN A 119 -6.13 6.28 12.79
C GLN A 119 -5.09 6.22 11.67
N GLY A 120 -5.44 5.68 10.50
CA GLY A 120 -4.53 5.60 9.37
C GLY A 120 -4.52 6.86 8.51
N THR A 121 -3.66 6.87 7.49
CA THR A 121 -3.57 7.99 6.54
C THR A 121 -3.36 7.50 5.12
N VAL A 122 -3.75 8.32 4.14
CA VAL A 122 -3.60 8.03 2.71
C VAL A 122 -2.80 9.15 2.06
N LEU A 123 -1.65 8.83 1.46
CA LEU A 123 -0.98 9.74 0.53
C LEU A 123 -1.58 9.51 -0.86
N SER A 124 -2.24 10.54 -1.36
CA SER A 124 -3.12 10.45 -2.54
C SER A 124 -3.04 11.72 -3.36
N LEU A 125 -3.52 11.64 -4.60
CA LEU A 125 -3.59 12.78 -5.48
C LEU A 125 -4.95 13.47 -5.31
N GLU A 126 -4.97 14.57 -4.56
CA GLU A 126 -6.19 15.33 -4.24
C GLU A 126 -6.50 16.49 -5.21
N ARG A 127 -5.74 16.60 -6.31
CA ARG A 127 -5.91 17.61 -7.35
C ARG A 127 -5.71 17.02 -8.73
N PHE A 128 -6.08 17.76 -9.78
CA PHE A 128 -5.77 17.34 -11.14
C PHE A 128 -4.26 17.25 -11.37
N GLY A 129 -3.87 16.35 -12.27
CA GLY A 129 -2.48 16.19 -12.71
C GLY A 129 -1.95 17.41 -13.44
N GLY A 130 -0.70 17.29 -13.89
CA GLY A 130 0.05 18.35 -14.56
C GLY A 130 0.79 17.79 -15.76
N SER A 131 1.35 18.69 -16.56
CA SER A 131 2.22 18.33 -17.68
C SER A 131 3.68 18.39 -17.22
N GLY A 132 4.42 17.31 -17.42
CA GLY A 132 5.81 17.20 -16.97
C GLY A 132 6.32 15.76 -16.99
N GLN A 133 7.55 15.56 -16.53
CA GLN A 133 8.11 14.22 -16.35
C GLN A 133 7.45 13.52 -15.16
N GLY A 134 7.15 12.22 -15.32
CA GLY A 134 6.42 11.45 -14.31
C GLY A 134 7.09 11.49 -12.93
N ASP A 135 8.41 11.28 -12.87
CA ASP A 135 9.14 11.24 -11.59
C ASP A 135 9.20 12.62 -10.91
N GLU A 136 9.27 13.70 -11.68
CA GLU A 136 9.23 15.07 -11.15
C GLU A 136 7.86 15.37 -10.57
N LEU A 137 6.80 15.09 -11.33
CA LEU A 137 5.42 15.25 -10.88
C LEU A 137 5.12 14.43 -9.63
N MET A 138 5.58 13.17 -9.56
CA MET A 138 5.39 12.32 -8.40
C MET A 138 6.08 12.90 -7.15
N ARG A 139 7.30 13.43 -7.28
CA ARG A 139 7.98 14.13 -6.19
C ARG A 139 7.24 15.39 -5.76
N ASP A 140 6.80 16.21 -6.71
CA ASP A 140 6.06 17.45 -6.45
C ASP A 140 4.70 17.20 -5.78
N TYR A 141 4.08 16.05 -6.06
CA TYR A 141 2.86 15.61 -5.39
C TYR A 141 3.09 14.93 -4.05
N GLY A 142 4.35 14.83 -3.60
CA GLY A 142 4.69 14.25 -2.31
C GLY A 142 4.72 12.73 -2.29
N PHE A 143 4.74 12.05 -3.44
CA PHE A 143 4.97 10.61 -3.53
C PHE A 143 6.47 10.31 -3.41
N THR A 144 6.97 10.44 -2.17
CA THR A 144 8.38 10.26 -1.82
C THR A 144 8.53 9.31 -0.63
N PRO A 145 9.67 8.60 -0.51
CA PRO A 145 9.96 7.79 0.68
C PRO A 145 9.88 8.62 1.96
N GLU A 146 10.35 9.87 1.93
CA GLU A 146 10.37 10.79 3.06
C GLU A 146 8.96 11.13 3.54
N ALA A 147 8.03 11.38 2.62
CA ALA A 147 6.64 11.63 2.97
C ALA A 147 5.98 10.41 3.64
N VAL A 148 6.30 9.19 3.17
CA VAL A 148 5.82 7.94 3.79
C VAL A 148 6.38 7.79 5.21
N VAL A 149 7.69 8.00 5.39
CA VAL A 149 8.34 7.94 6.71
C VAL A 149 7.72 8.95 7.67
N ALA A 150 7.53 10.20 7.22
CA ALA A 150 6.92 11.26 8.03
C ALA A 150 5.49 10.91 8.42
N ALA A 151 4.70 10.36 7.49
CA ALA A 151 3.34 9.91 7.76
C ALA A 151 3.30 8.83 8.85
N VAL A 152 4.17 7.81 8.76
CA VAL A 152 4.25 6.74 9.77
C VAL A 152 4.70 7.28 11.13
N ARG A 153 5.73 8.12 11.18
CA ARG A 153 6.24 8.69 12.44
C ARG A 153 5.18 9.52 13.16
N ARG A 154 4.47 10.38 12.44
CA ARG A 154 3.36 11.17 13.00
C ARG A 154 2.28 10.28 13.63
N LEU A 155 1.93 9.17 12.97
CA LEU A 155 0.96 8.22 13.50
C LEU A 155 1.49 7.47 14.72
N ALA A 156 2.77 7.10 14.73
CA ALA A 156 3.41 6.46 15.88
C ALA A 156 3.43 7.38 17.10
N GLU A 157 3.83 8.65 16.93
CA GLU A 157 3.83 9.67 17.99
C GLU A 157 2.42 9.89 18.56
N ALA A 158 1.40 9.98 17.71
CA ALA A 158 0.01 10.12 18.14
C ALA A 158 -0.47 8.91 18.95
N LEU A 159 -0.05 7.69 18.57
CA LEU A 159 -0.38 6.46 19.29
C LEU A 159 0.33 6.35 20.63
N ASP A 160 1.58 6.80 20.70
CA ASP A 160 2.39 6.81 21.92
C ASP A 160 1.87 7.87 22.93
N GLN A 161 1.14 8.90 22.48
CA GLN A 161 0.48 9.89 23.34
C GLN A 161 -0.87 9.45 23.91
N LEU A 162 -1.47 8.40 23.34
CA LEU A 162 -2.77 7.87 23.76
C LEU A 162 -2.65 6.78 24.85
N HIS A 163 -1.43 6.32 25.14
CA HIS A 163 -1.12 5.28 26.13
C HIS A 163 -0.16 5.83 27.20
#